data_AF-A0A3R9UFM5-F1
#
_entry.id   AF-A0A3R9UFM5-F1
#
_cell.length_a   1.000
_cell.length_b   1.000
_cell.length_c   1.000
_cell.angle_alpha   90.00
_cell.angle_beta   90.00
_cell.angle_gamma   90.00
#
_symmetry.space_group_name_H-M   'P 1'
#
loop_
_entity.id
_entity.type
_entity.pdbx_description
1 polymer ?
#
loop_
_entity_poly.entity_id
_entity_poly.type
_entity_poly.pdbx_seq_one_letter_code
_entity_poly.pdbx_strand_id
1 'polypeptide(L)'
;MDHFADRLRAAPQSRLQRGAATEALELARELARRAQLVEFPGREPRQMPDAGMFAAADQLTVAGHDLALVLTCEEEVEEAVRLVTEAQKRAGV
;
A
#
# COMPACT_ATOMS: atom_id res chain seq x y z
N MET A 1 -1.40 -5.23 -7.78
CA MET A 1 -1.60 -5.06 -6.32
C MET A 1 -2.05 -6.36 -5.68
N ASP A 2 -3.00 -7.06 -6.28
CA ASP A 2 -3.61 -8.29 -5.74
C ASP A 2 -2.59 -9.37 -5.37
N HIS A 3 -1.61 -9.65 -6.25
CA HIS A 3 -0.55 -10.61 -5.93
C HIS A 3 0.30 -10.27 -4.69
N PHE A 4 0.48 -8.98 -4.34
CA PHE A 4 1.19 -8.64 -3.12
C PHE A 4 0.31 -8.91 -1.89
N ALA A 5 -0.91 -8.38 -1.93
CA ALA A 5 -1.87 -8.55 -0.85
C ALA A 5 -2.18 -10.03 -0.59
N ASP A 6 -2.30 -10.85 -1.63
CA ASP A 6 -2.54 -12.28 -1.51
C ASP A 6 -1.36 -13.03 -0.89
N ARG A 7 -0.12 -12.65 -1.24
CA ARG A 7 1.08 -13.22 -0.60
C ARG A 7 1.17 -12.82 0.88
N LEU A 8 0.74 -11.62 1.25
CA LEU A 8 0.65 -11.20 2.64
C LEU A 8 -0.43 -11.98 3.40
N ARG A 9 -1.62 -12.18 2.80
CA ARG A 9 -2.70 -12.99 3.39
C ARG A 9 -2.30 -14.45 3.60
N ALA A 10 -1.49 -15.00 2.70
CA ALA A 10 -0.97 -16.35 2.79
C ALA A 10 0.29 -16.49 3.66
N ALA A 11 0.89 -15.38 4.12
CA ALA A 11 2.15 -15.42 4.85
C ALA A 11 1.96 -15.95 6.29
N PRO A 12 2.92 -16.74 6.81
CA PRO A 12 2.92 -17.11 8.22
C PRO A 12 3.01 -15.88 9.13
N GLN A 13 2.33 -15.92 10.28
CA GLN A 13 2.35 -14.83 11.27
C GLN A 13 3.77 -14.41 11.67
N SER A 14 4.71 -15.36 11.82
CA SER A 14 6.10 -15.05 12.15
C SER A 14 6.81 -14.20 11.09
N ARG A 15 6.40 -14.31 9.82
CA ARG A 15 6.92 -13.45 8.74
C ARG A 15 6.29 -12.06 8.81
N LEU A 16 4.97 -11.98 9.04
CA LEU A 16 4.27 -10.70 9.23
C LEU A 16 4.87 -9.89 10.38
N GLN A 17 5.15 -10.54 11.51
CA GLN A 17 5.79 -9.94 12.68
C GLN A 17 7.25 -9.53 12.46
N ARG A 18 7.96 -10.16 11.52
CA ARG A 18 9.34 -9.79 11.15
C ARG A 18 9.44 -8.59 10.22
N GLY A 19 8.34 -7.88 9.96
CA GLY A 19 8.35 -6.60 9.25
C GLY A 19 7.51 -6.57 7.98
N ALA A 20 7.05 -7.71 7.46
CA ALA A 20 6.27 -7.73 6.22
C ALA A 20 4.94 -6.96 6.36
N ALA A 21 4.30 -7.00 7.53
CA ALA A 21 3.09 -6.21 7.79
C ALA A 21 3.38 -4.71 7.91
N THR A 22 4.50 -4.33 8.52
CA THR A 22 4.93 -2.93 8.65
C THR A 22 5.20 -2.33 7.27
N GLU A 23 5.96 -3.02 6.42
CA GLU A 23 6.25 -2.59 5.05
C GLU A 23 4.99 -2.45 4.20
N ALA A 24 4.03 -3.38 4.36
CA ALA A 24 2.74 -3.31 3.70
C ALA A 24 1.91 -2.10 4.16
N LEU A 25 1.87 -1.82 5.46
CA LEU A 25 1.16 -0.67 6.01
C LEU A 25 1.79 0.66 5.60
N GLU A 26 3.12 0.75 5.57
CA GLU A 26 3.84 1.93 5.09
C GLU A 26 3.52 2.22 3.63
N LEU A 27 3.54 1.18 2.78
CA LEU A 27 3.09 1.33 1.40
C LEU A 27 1.62 1.77 1.33
N ALA A 28 0.72 1.12 2.07
CA ALA A 28 -0.70 1.48 2.08
C ALA A 28 -0.93 2.95 2.46
N ARG A 29 -0.20 3.45 3.47
CA ARG A 29 -0.21 4.87 3.87
C ARG A 29 0.26 5.79 2.76
N GLU A 30 1.33 5.43 2.06
CA GLU A 30 1.86 6.25 0.96
C GLU A 30 0.89 6.31 -0.23
N LEU A 31 0.29 5.18 -0.60
CA LEU A 31 -0.70 5.15 -1.69
C LEU A 31 -1.95 5.96 -1.33
N ALA A 32 -2.47 5.81 -0.10
CA ALA A 32 -3.62 6.58 0.37
C ALA A 32 -3.32 8.08 0.50
N ARG A 33 -2.09 8.45 0.87
CA ARG A 33 -1.65 9.86 0.90
C ARG A 33 -1.66 10.46 -0.50
N ARG A 34 -1.11 9.74 -1.49
CA ARG A 34 -1.09 10.16 -2.90
C ARG A 34 -2.50 10.32 -3.46
N ALA A 35 -3.36 9.33 -3.24
CA ALA A 35 -4.75 9.40 -3.67
C ALA A 35 -5.46 10.65 -3.11
N GLN A 36 -5.33 10.89 -1.81
CA GLN A 36 -5.94 12.05 -1.14
C GLN A 36 -5.42 13.39 -1.67
N LEU A 37 -4.13 13.50 -2.04
CA LEU A 37 -3.59 14.73 -2.59
C LEU A 37 -4.19 15.08 -3.96
N VAL A 38 -4.53 14.07 -4.75
CA VAL A 38 -5.19 14.25 -6.05
C VAL A 38 -6.68 14.57 -5.85
N GLU A 39 -7.39 13.81 -5.02
CA GLU A 39 -8.83 13.98 -4.80
C GLU A 39 -9.19 15.27 -4.03
N PHE A 40 -8.33 15.67 -3.09
CA PHE A 40 -8.58 16.80 -2.20
C PHE A 40 -7.42 17.81 -2.20
N PRO A 41 -7.17 18.51 -3.33
CA PRO A 41 -6.09 19.50 -3.40
C PRO A 41 -6.19 20.54 -2.30
N GLY A 42 -5.06 20.81 -1.64
CA GLY A 42 -4.97 21.80 -0.56
C GLY A 42 -5.51 21.35 0.81
N ARG A 43 -5.98 20.10 0.94
CA ARG A 43 -6.31 19.51 2.24
C ARG A 43 -5.15 18.67 2.75
N GLU A 44 -4.93 18.73 4.07
CA GLU A 44 -3.96 17.87 4.72
C GLU A 44 -4.43 16.40 4.65
N PRO A 45 -3.63 15.48 4.08
CA PRO A 45 -4.02 14.08 3.98
C PRO A 45 -4.20 13.44 5.35
N ARG A 46 -5.27 12.66 5.51
CA ARG A 46 -5.51 11.88 6.73
C ARG A 46 -4.57 10.67 6.75
N GLN A 47 -4.00 10.40 7.92
CA GLN A 47 -3.15 9.24 8.12
C GLN A 47 -4.00 7.97 8.24
N MET A 48 -3.67 6.95 7.43
CA MET A 48 -4.25 5.62 7.59
C MET A 48 -3.75 4.99 8.92
N PRO A 49 -4.67 4.54 9.81
CA PRO A 49 -4.28 3.97 11.10
C PRO A 49 -3.60 2.61 10.92
N ASP A 50 -2.83 2.18 11.93
CA ASP A 50 -2.42 0.78 12.03
C ASP A 50 -3.62 -0.03 12.55
N ALA A 51 -4.16 -0.93 11.71
CA ALA A 51 -5.29 -1.79 12.06
C ALA A 51 -4.84 -3.21 12.46
N GLY A 52 -3.54 -3.43 12.64
CA GLY A 52 -2.94 -4.71 12.99
C GLY A 52 -2.42 -5.49 11.78
N MET A 53 -1.50 -6.43 12.06
CA MET A 53 -0.70 -7.10 11.02
C MET A 53 -1.50 -7.85 9.95
N PHE A 54 -2.68 -8.36 10.29
CA PHE A 54 -3.55 -9.10 9.37
C PHE A 54 -4.37 -8.17 8.48
N ALA A 55 -4.66 -6.93 8.94
CA ALA A 55 -5.38 -5.93 8.16
C ALA A 55 -4.48 -5.23 7.14
N ALA A 56 -3.15 -5.31 7.28
CA ALA A 56 -2.20 -4.62 6.41
C ALA A 56 -2.38 -4.98 4.92
N ALA A 57 -2.74 -6.23 4.60
CA ALA A 57 -3.03 -6.65 3.23
C ALA A 57 -4.30 -5.99 2.68
N ASP A 58 -5.35 -5.87 3.49
CA ASP A 58 -6.62 -5.26 3.07
C ASP A 58 -6.49 -3.75 2.94
N GLN A 59 -5.79 -3.12 3.88
CA GLN A 59 -5.42 -1.71 3.81
C GLN A 59 -4.63 -1.39 2.55
N LEU A 60 -3.69 -2.26 2.18
CA LEU A 60 -2.92 -2.14 0.96
C LEU A 60 -3.79 -2.31 -0.29
N THR A 61 -4.69 -3.30 -0.32
CA THR A 61 -5.63 -3.50 -1.43
C THR A 61 -6.51 -2.27 -1.65
N VAL A 62 -7.13 -1.74 -0.58
CA VAL A 62 -8.00 -0.55 -0.66
C VAL A 62 -7.21 0.66 -1.15
N ALA A 63 -6.07 0.98 -0.53
CA ALA A 63 -5.27 2.13 -0.92
C ALA A 63 -4.74 2.03 -2.36
N GLY A 64 -4.44 0.81 -2.82
CA GLY A 64 -4.05 0.55 -4.20
C GLY A 64 -5.16 0.82 -5.20
N HIS A 65 -6.39 0.40 -4.88
CA HIS A 65 -7.56 0.69 -5.72
C HIS A 65 -7.89 2.18 -5.74
N ASP A 66 -7.88 2.84 -4.59
CA ASP A 66 -8.15 4.28 -4.48
C ASP A 66 -7.14 5.08 -5.32
N LEU A 67 -5.85 4.73 -5.22
CA LEU A 67 -4.83 5.37 -6.06
C LEU A 67 -5.08 5.12 -7.55
N ALA A 68 -5.37 3.88 -7.95
CA ALA A 68 -5.59 3.53 -9.35
C ALA A 68 -6.76 4.30 -9.99
N LEU A 69 -7.76 4.72 -9.22
CA LEU A 69 -8.89 5.52 -9.71
C LEU A 69 -8.51 6.96 -10.06
N VAL A 70 -7.39 7.46 -9.54
CA VAL A 70 -7.00 8.87 -9.67
C VAL A 70 -5.74 9.10 -10.49
N LEU A 71 -5.02 8.05 -10.89
CA LEU A 71 -3.89 8.16 -11.82
C LEU A 71 -4.41 8.51 -13.23
N THR A 72 -3.73 9.44 -13.88
CA THR A 72 -4.16 9.99 -15.18
C THR A 72 -3.12 9.81 -16.29
N CYS A 73 -1.86 9.52 -15.96
CA CYS A 73 -0.81 9.30 -16.94
C CYS A 73 0.05 8.06 -16.67
N GLU A 74 0.81 7.64 -17.68
CA GLU A 74 1.65 6.43 -17.61
C GLU A 74 2.78 6.58 -16.59
N GLU A 75 3.37 7.77 -16.47
CA GLU A 75 4.46 8.05 -15.54
C GLU A 75 4.03 7.87 -14.07
N GLU A 76 2.80 8.27 -13.74
CA GLU A 76 2.19 8.07 -12.41
C GLU A 76 1.99 6.57 -12.11
N VAL A 77 1.56 5.80 -13.11
CA VAL A 77 1.41 4.34 -13.00
C VAL A 77 2.77 3.67 -12.79
N GLU A 78 3.77 4.05 -13.58
CA GLU A 78 5.12 3.52 -13.42
C GLU A 78 5.68 3.81 -12.02
N GLU A 79 5.46 5.00 -11.49
CA GLU A 79 5.92 5.35 -10.15
C GLU A 79 5.22 4.51 -9.08
N ALA A 80 3.89 4.32 -9.19
CA ALA A 80 3.14 3.44 -8.31
C ALA A 80 3.69 1.99 -8.38
N VAL A 81 3.97 1.47 -9.57
CA VAL A 81 4.56 0.14 -9.77
C VAL A 81 5.95 0.05 -9.12
N ARG A 82 6.79 1.07 -9.25
CA ARG A 82 8.11 1.13 -8.61
C ARG A 82 7.97 1.03 -7.08
N LEU A 83 7.09 1.81 -6.47
CA LEU A 83 6.85 1.78 -5.02
C LEU A 83 6.39 0.40 -4.53
N VAL A 84 5.43 -0.20 -5.24
CA VAL A 84 4.93 -1.54 -4.93
C VAL A 84 6.04 -2.57 -5.00
N THR A 85 6.88 -2.50 -6.04
CA THR A 85 7.99 -3.44 -6.25
C THR A 85 9.04 -3.32 -5.14
N GLU A 86 9.40 -2.10 -4.75
CA GLU A 86 10.37 -1.89 -3.67
C GLU A 86 9.82 -2.34 -2.30
N ALA A 87 8.55 -2.09 -2.02
CA ALA A 87 7.92 -2.58 -0.80
C ALA A 87 7.83 -4.12 -0.76
N GLN A 88 7.54 -4.78 -1.89
CA GLN A 88 7.55 -6.24 -1.99
C GLN A 88 8.92 -6.82 -1.62
N LYS A 89 10.00 -6.22 -2.14
CA LYS A 89 11.38 -6.64 -1.84
C LYS A 89 11.68 -6.51 -0.35
N ARG A 90 11.31 -5.38 0.27
CA ARG A 90 11.52 -5.15 1.71
C ARG A 90 10.67 -6.07 2.59
N ALA A 91 9.44 -6.35 2.18
CA ALA A 91 8.54 -7.26 2.88
C ALA A 91 8.99 -8.74 2.80
N GLY A 92 9.86 -9.09 1.85
CA GLY A 92 10.39 -10.44 1.70
C GLY A 92 9.31 -11.49 1.38
N VAL A 93 8.27 -11.08 0.65
CA VAL A 93 7.19 -11.95 0.17
C VAL A 93 7.28 -12.15 -1.33
#